data_AF-A0A371PUB5-F1
#
_entry.id   AF-A0A371PUB5-F1
#
_cell.length_a   1.000
_cell.length_b   1.000
_cell.length_c   1.000
_cell.angle_alpha   90.00
_cell.angle_beta   90.00
_cell.angle_gamma   90.00
#
_symmetry.space_group_name_H-M   'P 1'
#
loop_
_entity.id
_entity.type
_entity.pdbx_description
1 polymer ?
#
loop_
_entity_poly.entity_id
_entity_poly.type
_entity_poly.pdbx_seq_one_letter_code
_entity_poly.pdbx_strand_id
1 'polypeptide(L)'
;MSSTSDDLPLLQIGGPTGGAPTGGGCGDACGCAGDDGSYEIDPLTCGLDPDLAALLVNAGLDPVQVEDIAHLAVEEDLDQGVDVTTVATVPEDAVATGDFTAREAGTVAGLRIAEAVLSIVCTDEFAVERHVEDGDRVEAGTKLLSVTTRTRDLLTAERSALNILCRLSGIATTTRAWADVLEGTKTEVRDTRKTTPGLRALEKFAVRCGGGVNHRMSLSDAALIKDNHVVAAGGVAAAFTAVRNEFPGLAIEVEVDRIDQIPPILAEGADLILLDNFTPEQTREAVELVAGRAMLESSGRLTLDNARTYAETGVDYLAVGALTHSSPILDIGLDLREDEGQDADLPEDR
;
A
#
# COMPACT_ATOMS: atom_id res chain seq x y z
N MET A 1 -39.94 29.12 3.18
CA MET A 1 -38.62 28.99 3.83
C MET A 1 -38.41 27.52 4.13
N SER A 2 -37.20 27.04 3.84
CA SER A 2 -36.74 25.65 3.80
C SER A 2 -36.93 24.95 2.45
N SER A 3 -35.86 24.96 1.65
CA SER A 3 -35.62 24.02 0.58
C SER A 3 -34.17 23.51 0.69
N THR A 4 -34.07 22.18 0.80
CA THR A 4 -33.09 21.30 0.13
C THR A 4 -31.60 21.66 0.23
N SER A 5 -30.89 20.93 1.09
CA SER A 5 -29.47 20.64 0.91
C SER A 5 -29.36 19.49 -0.11
N ASP A 6 -28.85 19.81 -1.30
CA ASP A 6 -28.46 18.83 -2.32
C ASP A 6 -27.23 18.06 -1.83
N ASP A 7 -27.38 16.74 -1.76
CA ASP A 7 -26.31 15.76 -1.60
C ASP A 7 -25.41 15.76 -2.84
N LEU A 8 -24.10 15.95 -2.64
CA LEU A 8 -23.09 15.72 -3.67
C LEU A 8 -22.80 14.22 -3.77
N PRO A 9 -22.84 13.60 -4.96
CA PRO A 9 -22.49 12.19 -5.10
C PRO A 9 -20.96 12.04 -5.13
N LEU A 10 -20.41 11.38 -4.11
CA LEU A 10 -19.05 10.86 -4.14
C LEU A 10 -18.95 9.78 -5.23
N LEU A 11 -18.04 9.96 -6.19
CA LEU A 11 -17.68 8.95 -7.18
C LEU A 11 -17.05 7.74 -6.46
N GLN A 12 -17.80 6.65 -6.33
CA GLN A 12 -17.28 5.36 -5.92
C GLN A 12 -16.68 4.63 -7.13
N ILE A 13 -15.37 4.37 -7.08
CA ILE A 13 -14.64 3.58 -8.06
C ILE A 13 -14.30 2.22 -7.41
N GLY A 14 -14.78 1.11 -7.99
CA GLY A 14 -14.20 -0.23 -7.75
C GLY A 14 -14.97 -1.27 -6.89
N GLY A 15 -16.30 -1.34 -6.91
CA GLY A 15 -17.06 -2.45 -6.28
C GLY A 15 -17.32 -3.64 -7.23
N PRO A 16 -17.38 -4.90 -6.75
CA PRO A 16 -17.49 -6.09 -7.60
C PRO A 16 -18.92 -6.23 -8.16
N THR A 17 -19.06 -6.29 -9.48
CA THR A 17 -20.33 -6.58 -10.15
C THR A 17 -20.58 -8.08 -10.18
N GLY A 18 -21.59 -8.51 -9.42
CA GLY A 18 -22.10 -9.87 -9.45
C GLY A 18 -22.70 -10.22 -10.81
N GLY A 19 -22.30 -11.37 -11.35
CA GLY A 19 -22.89 -12.00 -12.53
C GLY A 19 -22.79 -13.51 -12.41
N ALA A 20 -23.91 -14.18 -12.15
CA ALA A 20 -24.01 -15.64 -12.15
C ALA A 20 -23.81 -16.19 -13.59
N PRO A 21 -23.06 -17.29 -13.79
CA PRO A 21 -23.08 -17.98 -15.07
C PRO A 21 -24.27 -18.94 -15.14
N THR A 22 -25.01 -18.81 -16.23
CA THR A 22 -26.08 -19.72 -16.65
C THR A 22 -25.48 -20.88 -17.45
N GLY A 23 -25.82 -22.10 -17.02
CA GLY A 23 -26.03 -23.32 -17.80
C GLY A 23 -25.11 -23.69 -18.97
N GLY A 24 -24.41 -24.81 -18.82
CA GLY A 24 -23.88 -25.61 -19.92
C GLY A 24 -23.61 -27.05 -19.47
N GLY A 25 -24.60 -27.92 -19.60
CA GLY A 25 -24.47 -29.35 -19.30
C GLY A 25 -24.04 -30.17 -20.52
N CYS A 26 -23.14 -31.12 -20.29
CA CYS A 26 -23.01 -32.43 -20.95
C CYS A 26 -22.19 -33.30 -19.98
N GLY A 27 -22.41 -34.58 -19.73
CA GLY A 27 -23.25 -35.64 -20.27
C GLY A 27 -22.81 -36.91 -19.51
N ASP A 28 -23.70 -37.88 -19.43
CA ASP A 28 -23.63 -39.04 -18.53
C ASP A 28 -22.31 -39.83 -18.49
N ALA A 29 -22.07 -40.38 -17.30
CA ALA A 29 -21.23 -41.55 -16.97
C ALA A 29 -19.70 -41.35 -16.88
N CYS A 30 -19.22 -40.98 -15.69
CA CYS A 30 -18.06 -41.65 -15.09
C CYS A 30 -18.18 -41.62 -13.56
N GLY A 31 -17.94 -42.77 -12.92
CA GLY A 31 -18.48 -43.14 -11.61
C GLY A 31 -17.93 -42.39 -10.40
N CYS A 32 -18.85 -41.93 -9.55
CA CYS A 32 -18.57 -41.53 -8.18
C CYS A 32 -18.52 -42.79 -7.29
N ALA A 33 -17.33 -43.21 -6.87
CA ALA A 33 -17.10 -43.97 -5.65
C ALA A 33 -15.63 -43.85 -5.25
N GLY A 34 -15.37 -43.18 -4.14
CA GLY A 34 -14.02 -43.02 -3.57
C GLY A 34 -13.98 -41.85 -2.60
N ASP A 35 -14.35 -42.14 -1.35
CA ASP A 35 -14.04 -41.34 -0.17
C ASP A 35 -12.58 -41.61 0.20
N ASP A 36 -11.72 -40.61 0.09
CA ASP A 36 -10.56 -40.43 0.96
C ASP A 36 -10.18 -38.95 1.07
N GLY A 37 -10.10 -38.47 2.31
CA GLY A 37 -9.75 -37.09 2.63
C GLY A 37 -8.37 -36.72 2.09
N SER A 38 -8.34 -35.69 1.25
CA SER A 38 -7.13 -34.93 0.95
C SER A 38 -7.48 -33.45 1.08
N TYR A 39 -6.72 -32.75 1.93
CA TYR A 39 -6.70 -31.31 2.12
C TYR A 39 -6.87 -30.55 0.79
N GLU A 40 -8.09 -30.12 0.47
CA GLU A 40 -8.30 -29.03 -0.48
C GLU A 40 -8.01 -27.74 0.28
N ILE A 41 -6.73 -27.35 0.35
CA ILE A 41 -6.39 -25.94 0.52
C ILE A 41 -6.89 -25.29 -0.78
N ASP A 42 -8.04 -24.63 -0.73
CA ASP A 42 -8.45 -23.77 -1.82
C ASP A 42 -7.37 -22.68 -1.93
N PRO A 43 -6.63 -22.57 -3.04
CA PRO A 43 -5.59 -21.55 -3.20
C PRO A 43 -6.15 -20.11 -3.19
N LEU A 44 -7.47 -19.95 -3.04
CA LEU A 44 -8.17 -18.69 -2.83
C LEU A 44 -8.65 -18.49 -1.38
N THR A 45 -8.44 -19.45 -0.48
CA THR A 45 -8.74 -19.28 0.96
C THR A 45 -7.51 -18.83 1.73
N CYS A 46 -7.63 -17.66 2.37
CA CYS A 46 -6.64 -17.12 3.28
C CYS A 46 -6.48 -18.03 4.51
N GLY A 47 -5.25 -18.45 4.82
CA GLY A 47 -4.88 -19.25 5.98
C GLY A 47 -4.57 -18.43 7.24
N LEU A 48 -4.58 -17.10 7.15
CA LEU A 48 -4.42 -16.21 8.30
C LEU A 48 -5.59 -16.33 9.27
N ASP A 49 -5.34 -15.97 10.54
CA ASP A 49 -6.38 -15.80 11.55
C ASP A 49 -7.55 -14.94 11.03
N PRO A 50 -8.82 -15.35 11.23
CA PRO A 50 -9.97 -14.63 10.67
C PRO A 50 -10.10 -13.18 11.14
N ASP A 51 -9.69 -12.86 12.38
CA ASP A 51 -9.74 -11.50 12.89
C ASP A 51 -8.65 -10.65 12.23
N LEU A 52 -7.44 -11.21 12.04
CA LEU A 52 -6.38 -10.56 11.27
C LEU A 52 -6.78 -10.34 9.81
N ALA A 53 -7.36 -11.34 9.15
CA ALA A 53 -7.85 -11.21 7.78
C ALA A 53 -8.91 -10.10 7.66
N ALA A 54 -9.84 -10.00 8.62
CA ALA A 54 -10.82 -8.92 8.66
C ALA A 54 -10.16 -7.53 8.84
N LEU A 55 -9.11 -7.43 9.67
CA LEU A 55 -8.35 -6.19 9.83
C LEU A 55 -7.62 -5.78 8.54
N LEU A 56 -7.11 -6.73 7.76
CA LEU A 56 -6.49 -6.49 6.46
C LEU A 56 -7.52 -6.01 5.42
N VAL A 57 -8.70 -6.65 5.35
CA VAL A 57 -9.79 -6.19 4.48
C VAL A 57 -10.24 -4.78 4.83
N ASN A 58 -10.38 -4.46 6.13
CA ASN A 58 -10.73 -3.11 6.59
C ASN A 58 -9.65 -2.07 6.25
N ALA A 59 -8.38 -2.48 6.16
CA ALA A 59 -7.30 -1.65 5.67
C ALA A 59 -7.32 -1.47 4.14
N GLY A 60 -8.17 -2.20 3.41
CA GLY A 60 -8.20 -2.22 1.94
C GLY A 60 -7.07 -3.03 1.32
N LEU A 61 -6.59 -4.05 2.05
CA LEU A 61 -5.63 -5.05 1.58
C LEU A 61 -6.35 -6.37 1.29
N ASP A 62 -5.82 -7.14 0.35
CA ASP A 62 -6.26 -8.51 0.09
C ASP A 62 -5.49 -9.46 1.03
N PRO A 63 -6.17 -10.14 1.98
CA PRO A 63 -5.52 -11.03 2.92
C PRO A 63 -4.71 -12.15 2.25
N VAL A 64 -5.21 -12.70 1.13
CA VAL A 64 -4.53 -13.78 0.40
C VAL A 64 -3.20 -13.28 -0.16
N GLN A 65 -3.20 -12.08 -0.75
CA GLN A 65 -1.97 -11.48 -1.25
C GLN A 65 -0.97 -11.16 -0.13
N VAL A 66 -1.45 -10.71 1.03
CA VAL A 66 -0.59 -10.42 2.18
C VAL A 66 0.05 -11.71 2.72
N GLU A 67 -0.74 -12.79 2.81
CA GLU A 67 -0.27 -14.12 3.15
C GLU A 67 0.78 -14.64 2.16
N ASP A 68 0.53 -14.55 0.86
CA ASP A 68 1.50 -14.95 -0.18
C ASP A 68 2.84 -14.22 -0.04
N ILE A 69 2.80 -12.92 0.23
CA ILE A 69 4.01 -12.10 0.44
C ILE A 69 4.72 -12.51 1.75
N ALA A 70 3.95 -12.80 2.81
CA ALA A 70 4.51 -13.26 4.07
C ALA A 70 5.21 -14.61 3.93
N HIS A 71 4.59 -15.58 3.23
CA HIS A 71 5.21 -16.85 2.88
C HIS A 71 6.50 -16.64 2.08
N LEU A 72 6.44 -15.85 1.01
CA LEU A 72 7.62 -15.57 0.18
C LEU A 72 8.78 -14.99 1.00
N ALA A 73 8.49 -14.04 1.90
CA ALA A 73 9.51 -13.40 2.73
C ALA A 73 10.12 -14.33 3.80
N VAL A 74 9.35 -15.29 4.33
CA VAL A 74 9.85 -16.29 5.28
C VAL A 74 10.63 -17.39 4.55
N GLU A 75 10.10 -17.87 3.43
CA GLU A 75 10.74 -18.91 2.62
C GLU A 75 12.08 -18.44 2.02
N GLU A 76 12.18 -17.18 1.61
CA GLU A 76 13.43 -16.57 1.15
C GLU A 76 14.51 -16.61 2.24
N ASP A 77 14.16 -16.25 3.48
CA ASP A 77 15.14 -16.12 4.57
C ASP A 77 15.55 -17.49 5.15
N LEU A 78 14.65 -18.47 5.11
CA LEU A 78 14.94 -19.85 5.55
C LEU A 78 15.63 -20.71 4.48
N ASP A 79 15.42 -20.43 3.19
CA ASP A 79 15.97 -21.18 2.05
C ASP A 79 15.85 -22.71 2.20
N GLN A 80 14.64 -23.19 2.54
CA GLN A 80 14.33 -24.62 2.80
C GLN A 80 15.10 -25.25 3.98
N GLY A 81 15.82 -24.43 4.76
CA GLY A 81 16.58 -24.82 5.93
C GLY A 81 15.86 -24.53 7.24
N VAL A 82 16.65 -24.48 8.31
CA VAL A 82 16.23 -24.03 9.64
C VAL A 82 17.09 -22.85 10.05
N ASP A 83 16.59 -21.98 10.92
CA ASP A 83 17.45 -20.99 11.59
C ASP A 83 18.42 -21.71 12.53
N VAL A 84 19.63 -21.96 12.01
CA VAL A 84 20.69 -22.69 12.71
C VAL A 84 21.14 -22.01 13.99
N THR A 85 21.03 -20.67 14.07
CA THR A 85 21.48 -19.91 15.24
C THR A 85 20.43 -20.07 16.33
N THR A 86 19.18 -19.78 16.02
CA THR A 86 18.06 -19.88 16.96
C THR A 86 17.88 -21.30 17.50
N VAL A 87 17.96 -22.31 16.63
CA VAL A 87 17.87 -23.73 17.04
C VAL A 87 19.02 -24.12 17.98
N ALA A 88 20.22 -23.56 17.79
CA ALA A 88 21.40 -23.90 18.60
C ALA A 88 21.47 -23.16 19.94
N THR A 89 20.92 -21.94 20.04
CA THR A 89 21.11 -21.07 21.21
C THR A 89 19.89 -20.95 22.11
N VAL A 90 18.68 -21.21 21.60
CA VAL A 90 17.43 -20.99 22.32
C VAL A 90 16.78 -22.32 22.69
N PRO A 91 16.37 -22.58 23.95
CA PRO A 91 15.60 -23.76 24.31
C PRO A 91 14.29 -23.89 23.52
N GLU A 92 13.83 -25.11 23.28
CA GLU A 92 12.61 -25.37 22.48
C GLU A 92 11.32 -24.90 23.17
N ASP A 93 11.31 -24.91 24.49
CA ASP A 93 10.21 -24.51 25.36
C ASP A 93 10.29 -23.06 25.84
N ALA A 94 11.31 -22.31 25.40
CA ALA A 94 11.47 -20.90 25.77
C ALA A 94 10.34 -20.06 25.18
N VAL A 95 9.73 -19.23 26.02
CA VAL A 95 8.73 -18.23 25.64
C VAL A 95 9.29 -16.86 26.01
N ALA A 96 9.16 -15.90 25.11
CA ALA A 96 9.61 -14.52 25.34
C ALA A 96 8.57 -13.54 24.82
N THR A 97 8.68 -12.29 25.30
CA THR A 97 7.96 -11.16 24.73
C THR A 97 8.94 -10.26 24.00
N GLY A 98 8.72 -10.02 22.71
CA GLY A 98 9.47 -9.05 21.91
C GLY A 98 8.67 -7.78 21.66
N ASP A 99 9.34 -6.63 21.77
CA ASP A 99 8.78 -5.32 21.49
C ASP A 99 9.35 -4.77 20.17
N PHE A 100 8.48 -4.58 19.18
CA PHE A 100 8.80 -3.81 17.98
C PHE A 100 8.83 -2.34 18.35
N THR A 101 10.00 -1.70 18.25
CA THR A 101 10.24 -0.35 18.76
C THR A 101 10.83 0.52 17.66
N ALA A 102 10.21 1.68 17.42
CA ALA A 102 10.73 2.70 16.52
C ALA A 102 12.07 3.23 17.04
N ARG A 103 13.11 3.24 16.20
CA ARG A 103 14.44 3.79 16.54
C ARG A 103 14.57 5.26 16.18
N GLU A 104 13.73 5.74 15.27
CA GLU A 104 13.64 7.12 14.84
C GLU A 104 12.18 7.57 14.73
N ALA A 105 11.96 8.88 14.63
CA ALA A 105 10.63 9.44 14.49
C ALA A 105 10.08 9.22 13.06
N GLY A 106 8.80 8.93 12.94
CA GLY A 106 8.19 8.61 11.64
C GLY A 106 6.68 8.41 11.68
N THR A 107 6.16 7.85 10.60
CA THR A 107 4.76 7.41 10.48
C THR A 107 4.73 5.91 10.25
N VAL A 108 3.94 5.21 11.05
CA VAL A 108 3.89 3.74 11.06
C VAL A 108 3.01 3.25 9.93
N ALA A 109 3.44 2.19 9.22
CA ALA A 109 2.60 1.45 8.31
C ALA A 109 3.09 0.00 8.18
N GLY A 110 2.16 -0.94 8.20
CA GLY A 110 2.38 -2.36 7.99
C GLY A 110 2.35 -3.22 9.25
N LEU A 111 1.77 -2.75 10.37
CA LEU A 111 1.69 -3.55 11.61
C LEU A 111 0.97 -4.88 11.37
N ARG A 112 -0.19 -4.83 10.72
CA ARG A 112 -1.00 -6.02 10.39
C ARG A 112 -0.30 -6.96 9.41
N ILE A 113 0.62 -6.44 8.60
CA ILE A 113 1.41 -7.24 7.66
C ILE A 113 2.56 -7.94 8.40
N ALA A 114 3.18 -7.25 9.37
CA ALA A 114 4.16 -7.88 10.26
C ALA A 114 3.52 -9.00 11.11
N GLU A 115 2.29 -8.79 11.58
CA GLU A 115 1.50 -9.82 12.25
C GLU A 115 1.18 -11.02 11.35
N ALA A 116 0.91 -10.78 10.06
CA ALA A 116 0.72 -11.87 9.11
C ALA A 116 1.99 -12.74 8.99
N VAL A 117 3.17 -12.12 8.91
CA VAL A 117 4.46 -12.85 8.92
C VAL A 117 4.61 -13.67 10.19
N LEU A 118 4.30 -13.09 11.36
CA LEU A 118 4.33 -13.82 12.63
C LEU A 118 3.36 -15.00 12.64
N SER A 119 2.16 -14.84 12.07
CA SER A 119 1.16 -15.90 11.95
C SER A 119 1.60 -17.06 11.06
N ILE A 120 2.48 -16.84 10.08
CA ILE A 120 3.02 -17.91 9.24
C ILE A 120 4.02 -18.77 10.02
N VAL A 121 4.81 -18.15 10.90
CA VAL A 121 5.90 -18.83 11.63
C VAL A 121 5.43 -19.42 12.97
N CYS A 122 4.56 -18.71 13.68
CA CYS A 122 4.07 -19.13 15.00
C CYS A 122 2.99 -20.20 14.83
N THR A 123 3.38 -21.48 14.95
CA THR A 123 2.46 -22.62 14.77
C THR A 123 1.52 -22.84 15.96
N ASP A 124 1.82 -22.24 17.11
CA ASP A 124 1.01 -22.24 18.34
C ASP A 124 0.35 -20.86 18.54
N GLU A 125 -0.64 -20.74 19.43
CA GLU A 125 -1.25 -19.45 19.77
C GLU A 125 -0.19 -18.45 20.27
N PHE A 126 -0.13 -17.28 19.62
CA PHE A 126 0.69 -16.15 20.04
C PHE A 126 -0.19 -14.96 20.46
N ALA A 127 0.29 -14.18 21.41
CA ALA A 127 -0.41 -12.99 21.88
C ALA A 127 0.21 -11.73 21.27
N VAL A 128 -0.65 -10.82 20.80
CA VAL A 128 -0.24 -9.55 20.20
C VAL A 128 -0.91 -8.39 20.95
N GLU A 129 -0.11 -7.42 21.37
CA GLU A 129 -0.56 -6.14 21.91
C GLU A 129 -0.11 -5.01 20.96
N ARG A 130 -1.08 -4.28 20.40
CA ARG A 130 -0.83 -3.13 19.51
C ARG A 130 -0.83 -1.86 20.34
N HIS A 131 0.24 -1.08 20.25
CA HIS A 131 0.40 0.17 21.01
C HIS A 131 0.05 1.40 20.18
N VAL A 132 0.05 1.26 18.85
CA VAL A 132 -0.26 2.29 17.85
C VAL A 132 -1.00 1.65 16.67
N GLU A 133 -1.60 2.48 15.81
CA GLU A 133 -2.25 2.03 14.58
C GLU A 133 -1.45 2.48 13.33
N ASP A 134 -1.71 1.80 12.20
CA ASP A 134 -1.16 2.21 10.92
C ASP A 134 -1.64 3.64 10.54
N GLY A 135 -0.69 4.53 10.27
CA GLY A 135 -0.91 5.96 10.03
C GLY A 135 -0.58 6.86 11.22
N ASP A 136 -0.35 6.30 12.41
CA ASP A 136 0.08 7.07 13.57
C ASP A 136 1.51 7.59 13.40
N ARG A 137 1.76 8.78 13.96
CA ARG A 137 3.11 9.32 14.12
C ARG A 137 3.74 8.83 15.42
N VAL A 138 5.01 8.50 15.35
CA VAL A 138 5.77 7.97 16.48
C VAL A 138 7.11 8.68 16.63
N GLU A 139 7.63 8.68 17.84
CA GLU A 139 8.97 9.16 18.18
C GLU A 139 9.91 7.98 18.45
N ALA A 140 11.22 8.23 18.45
CA ALA A 140 12.20 7.23 18.84
C ALA A 140 11.91 6.67 20.25
N GLY A 141 11.95 5.34 20.38
CA GLY A 141 11.62 4.61 21.61
C GLY A 141 10.14 4.25 21.76
N THR A 142 9.27 4.65 20.82
CA THR A 142 7.86 4.26 20.84
C THR A 142 7.72 2.77 20.53
N LYS A 143 7.09 2.03 21.44
CA LYS A 143 6.67 0.64 21.18
C LYS A 143 5.50 0.65 20.21
N LEU A 144 5.56 -0.18 19.19
CA LEU A 144 4.57 -0.29 18.12
C LEU A 144 3.69 -1.52 18.34
N LEU A 145 4.36 -2.65 18.57
CA LEU A 145 3.77 -3.97 18.73
C LEU A 145 4.53 -4.74 19.81
N SER A 146 3.83 -5.45 20.69
CA SER A 146 4.43 -6.43 21.59
C SER A 146 3.87 -7.82 21.27
N VAL A 147 4.77 -8.80 21.17
CA VAL A 147 4.41 -10.17 20.76
C VAL A 147 4.96 -11.15 21.76
N THR A 148 4.10 -12.00 22.33
CA THR A 148 4.48 -13.09 23.23
C THR A 148 4.24 -14.43 22.55
N THR A 149 5.29 -15.19 22.33
CA THR A 149 5.27 -16.50 21.64
C THR A 149 6.52 -17.31 21.98
N ARG A 150 6.66 -18.52 21.41
CA ARG A 150 7.90 -19.29 21.49
C ARG A 150 9.05 -18.45 20.97
N THR A 151 10.12 -18.32 21.74
CA THR A 151 11.26 -17.45 21.42
C THR A 151 11.88 -17.83 20.07
N ARG A 152 11.89 -19.13 19.73
CA ARG A 152 12.40 -19.59 18.43
C ARG A 152 11.60 -19.07 17.24
N ASP A 153 10.27 -19.09 17.33
CA ASP A 153 9.39 -18.62 16.26
C ASP A 153 9.52 -17.11 16.08
N LEU A 154 9.56 -16.38 17.19
CA LEU A 154 9.70 -14.93 17.19
C LEU A 154 10.98 -14.48 16.48
N LEU A 155 12.12 -15.10 16.82
CA LEU A 155 13.42 -14.80 16.23
C LEU A 155 13.47 -15.21 14.74
N THR A 156 12.84 -16.33 14.39
CA THR A 156 12.75 -16.79 12.99
C THR A 156 11.93 -15.81 12.13
N ALA A 157 10.84 -15.26 12.67
CA ALA A 157 9.98 -14.31 11.96
C ALA A 157 10.53 -12.87 11.93
N GLU A 158 11.45 -12.54 12.85
CA GLU A 158 11.89 -11.16 13.13
C GLU A 158 12.29 -10.41 11.86
N ARG A 159 13.23 -10.96 11.09
CA ARG A 159 13.84 -10.22 9.98
C ARG A 159 12.86 -9.97 8.85
N SER A 160 12.07 -10.97 8.48
CA SER A 160 11.05 -10.86 7.44
C SER A 160 9.95 -9.85 7.84
N ALA A 161 9.51 -9.89 9.10
CA ALA A 161 8.53 -8.93 9.62
C ALA A 161 9.07 -7.49 9.65
N LEU A 162 10.29 -7.29 10.18
CA LEU A 162 10.94 -5.98 10.25
C LEU A 162 11.21 -5.41 8.86
N ASN A 163 11.70 -6.20 7.90
CA ASN A 163 12.01 -5.71 6.56
C ASN A 163 10.78 -5.09 5.88
N ILE A 164 9.61 -5.73 6.01
CA ILE A 164 8.36 -5.21 5.46
C ILE A 164 7.89 -3.98 6.26
N LEU A 165 7.85 -4.07 7.58
CA LEU A 165 7.38 -2.99 8.45
C LEU A 165 8.22 -1.71 8.29
N CYS A 166 9.55 -1.84 8.29
CA CYS A 166 10.50 -0.73 8.08
C CYS A 166 10.32 -0.09 6.70
N ARG A 167 10.14 -0.91 5.65
CA ARG A 167 9.92 -0.41 4.28
C ARG A 167 8.62 0.40 4.20
N LEU A 168 7.52 -0.17 4.66
CA LEU A 168 6.21 0.45 4.57
C LEU A 168 6.12 1.70 5.45
N SER A 169 6.64 1.65 6.67
CA SER A 169 6.73 2.83 7.54
C SER A 169 7.62 3.93 6.94
N GLY A 170 8.68 3.58 6.22
CA GLY A 170 9.50 4.53 5.47
C GLY A 170 8.74 5.27 4.36
N ILE A 171 7.91 4.54 3.61
CA ILE A 171 7.01 5.10 2.59
C ILE A 171 5.96 6.02 3.22
N ALA A 172 5.33 5.58 4.30
CA ALA A 172 4.34 6.39 5.03
C ALA A 172 4.97 7.67 5.59
N THR A 173 6.16 7.57 6.18
CA THR A 173 6.93 8.71 6.71
C THR A 173 7.27 9.72 5.61
N THR A 174 7.76 9.23 4.46
CA THR A 174 8.06 10.11 3.31
C THR A 174 6.79 10.80 2.82
N THR A 175 5.70 10.05 2.67
CA THR A 175 4.42 10.57 2.19
C THR A 175 3.84 11.60 3.15
N ARG A 176 3.98 11.38 4.45
CA ARG A 176 3.55 12.32 5.49
C ARG A 176 4.26 13.65 5.41
N ALA A 177 5.57 13.64 5.13
CA ALA A 177 6.32 14.87 4.91
C ALA A 177 5.79 15.69 3.72
N TRP A 178 5.35 15.02 2.65
CA TRP A 178 4.69 15.70 1.54
C TRP A 178 3.32 16.25 1.94
N ALA A 179 2.48 15.43 2.57
CA ALA A 179 1.16 15.86 3.02
C ALA A 179 1.23 17.06 4.00
N ASP A 180 2.26 17.13 4.84
CA ASP A 180 2.51 18.27 5.75
C ASP A 180 2.79 19.57 4.99
N VAL A 181 3.65 19.52 3.96
CA VAL A 181 4.00 20.70 3.16
C VAL A 181 2.80 21.23 2.37
N LEU A 182 1.85 20.35 2.02
CA LEU A 182 0.64 20.68 1.27
C LEU A 182 -0.52 21.17 2.14
N GLU A 183 -0.39 21.12 3.47
CA GLU A 183 -1.43 21.55 4.40
C GLU A 183 -1.90 22.99 4.13
N GLY A 184 -3.21 23.20 4.18
CA GLY A 184 -3.85 24.48 3.86
C GLY A 184 -4.00 24.77 2.36
N THR A 185 -3.66 23.83 1.48
CA THR A 185 -3.99 23.86 0.04
C THR A 185 -5.05 22.80 -0.29
N LYS A 186 -5.60 22.82 -1.51
CA LYS A 186 -6.47 21.73 -2.01
C LYS A 186 -5.68 20.57 -2.62
N THR A 187 -4.36 20.71 -2.74
CA THR A 187 -3.52 19.79 -3.49
C THR A 187 -3.20 18.56 -2.64
N GLU A 188 -3.35 17.38 -3.20
CA GLU A 188 -3.01 16.11 -2.55
C GLU A 188 -1.77 15.49 -3.18
N VAL A 189 -0.90 14.90 -2.36
CA VAL A 189 0.23 14.12 -2.87
C VAL A 189 -0.26 12.73 -3.29
N ARG A 190 0.20 12.27 -4.44
CA ARG A 190 -0.23 11.00 -5.05
C ARG A 190 0.95 10.12 -5.43
N ASP A 191 0.76 8.82 -5.29
CA ASP A 191 1.73 7.80 -5.71
C ASP A 191 1.77 7.57 -7.24
N THR A 192 2.50 6.53 -7.67
CA THR A 192 2.52 6.10 -9.07
C THR A 192 2.55 4.57 -9.17
N ARG A 193 2.72 4.04 -10.39
CA ARG A 193 3.01 2.61 -10.64
C ARG A 193 4.50 2.26 -10.62
N LYS A 194 5.38 3.23 -10.31
CA LYS A 194 6.82 3.02 -10.11
C LYS A 194 7.09 2.41 -8.73
N THR A 195 6.54 1.23 -8.51
CA THR A 195 6.56 0.49 -7.24
C THR A 195 7.54 -0.67 -7.31
N THR A 196 7.90 -1.23 -6.16
CA THR A 196 8.62 -2.51 -6.15
C THR A 196 7.75 -3.61 -6.77
N PRO A 197 8.28 -4.45 -7.66
CA PRO A 197 7.56 -5.61 -8.17
C PRO A 197 7.04 -6.49 -7.02
N GLY A 198 5.81 -7.00 -7.12
CA GLY A 198 5.17 -7.81 -6.07
C GLY A 198 4.54 -7.01 -4.93
N LEU A 199 5.11 -5.87 -4.52
CA LEU A 199 4.69 -5.15 -3.30
C LEU A 199 3.74 -3.96 -3.54
N ARG A 200 3.23 -3.78 -4.76
CA ARG A 200 2.44 -2.58 -5.12
C ARG A 200 1.28 -2.30 -4.16
N ALA A 201 0.49 -3.30 -3.80
CA ALA A 201 -0.66 -3.09 -2.92
C ALA A 201 -0.24 -2.58 -1.54
N LEU A 202 0.81 -3.17 -0.97
CA LEU A 202 1.36 -2.81 0.33
C LEU A 202 1.99 -1.41 0.32
N GLU A 203 2.75 -1.08 -0.73
CA GLU A 203 3.35 0.25 -0.87
C GLU A 203 2.30 1.35 -1.03
N LYS A 204 1.25 1.10 -1.81
CA LYS A 204 0.12 2.04 -1.96
C LYS A 204 -0.75 2.11 -0.72
N PHE A 205 -0.79 1.05 0.09
CA PHE A 205 -1.37 1.13 1.44
C PHE A 205 -0.55 2.06 2.34
N ALA A 206 0.77 1.93 2.35
CA ALA A 206 1.66 2.80 3.11
C ALA A 206 1.56 4.29 2.70
N VAL A 207 1.37 4.58 1.41
CA VAL A 207 1.09 5.95 0.93
C VAL A 207 -0.18 6.50 1.59
N ARG A 208 -1.27 5.71 1.66
CA ARG A 208 -2.51 6.14 2.34
C ARG A 208 -2.30 6.36 3.84
N CYS A 209 -1.53 5.50 4.51
CA CYS A 209 -1.18 5.69 5.92
C CYS A 209 -0.41 7.01 6.14
N GLY A 210 0.44 7.41 5.21
CA GLY A 210 1.12 8.70 5.23
C GLY A 210 0.24 9.91 4.89
N GLY A 211 -1.05 9.73 4.59
CA GLY A 211 -1.97 10.80 4.20
C GLY A 211 -1.87 11.21 2.71
N GLY A 212 -1.24 10.39 1.87
CA GLY A 212 -1.30 10.54 0.42
C GLY A 212 -2.53 9.83 -0.17
N VAL A 213 -2.77 10.07 -1.46
CA VAL A 213 -3.82 9.41 -2.23
C VAL A 213 -3.23 8.48 -3.28
N ASN A 214 -3.99 7.47 -3.67
CA ASN A 214 -3.53 6.52 -4.68
C ASN A 214 -3.91 6.99 -6.09
N HIS A 215 -2.95 6.92 -7.01
CA HIS A 215 -3.23 6.84 -8.45
C HIS A 215 -3.79 5.44 -8.78
N ARG A 216 -4.11 5.18 -10.04
CA ARG A 216 -4.58 3.86 -10.50
C ARG A 216 -3.65 2.73 -10.03
N MET A 217 -4.22 1.62 -9.59
CA MET A 217 -3.49 0.43 -9.14
C MET A 217 -2.84 -0.29 -10.33
N SER A 218 -3.55 -0.33 -11.46
CA SER A 218 -3.23 -1.19 -12.60
C SER A 218 -3.40 -0.48 -13.94
N LEU A 219 -3.14 -1.21 -15.04
CA LEU A 219 -3.43 -0.71 -16.39
C LEU A 219 -4.93 -0.74 -16.72
N SER A 220 -5.75 -1.50 -15.97
CA SER A 220 -7.17 -1.68 -16.23
C SER A 220 -8.07 -0.69 -15.49
N ASP A 221 -7.60 -0.03 -14.43
CA ASP A 221 -8.50 0.80 -13.59
C ASP A 221 -8.82 2.17 -14.20
N ALA A 222 -7.90 2.71 -15.00
CA ALA A 222 -8.06 3.97 -15.69
C ALA A 222 -7.16 4.02 -16.93
N ALA A 223 -7.64 4.67 -17.99
CA ALA A 223 -6.84 4.92 -19.17
C ALA A 223 -5.91 6.11 -18.93
N LEU A 224 -4.63 5.97 -19.28
CA LEU A 224 -3.66 7.06 -19.28
C LEU A 224 -3.04 7.14 -20.68
N ILE A 225 -3.46 8.14 -21.44
CA ILE A 225 -2.97 8.40 -22.79
C ILE A 225 -1.66 9.16 -22.69
N LYS A 226 -0.58 8.50 -23.08
CA LYS A 226 0.79 9.05 -23.15
C LYS A 226 1.20 9.41 -24.58
N ASP A 227 2.31 10.12 -24.71
CA ASP A 227 3.02 10.43 -25.96
C ASP A 227 3.02 9.30 -27.01
N ASN A 228 3.37 8.08 -26.60
CA ASN A 228 3.45 6.91 -27.47
C ASN A 228 2.08 6.50 -28.02
N HIS A 229 1.03 6.64 -27.22
CA HIS A 229 -0.35 6.36 -27.64
C HIS A 229 -0.86 7.43 -28.61
N VAL A 230 -0.51 8.70 -28.36
CA VAL A 230 -0.84 9.82 -29.25
C VAL A 230 -0.23 9.60 -30.63
N VAL A 231 1.05 9.19 -30.69
CA VAL A 231 1.71 8.85 -31.96
C VAL A 231 1.02 7.66 -32.63
N ALA A 232 0.74 6.59 -31.89
CA ALA A 232 0.11 5.39 -32.43
C ALA A 232 -1.31 5.61 -32.97
N ALA A 233 -2.10 6.46 -32.32
CA ALA A 233 -3.47 6.78 -32.71
C ALA A 233 -3.57 7.89 -33.78
N GLY A 234 -2.47 8.58 -34.10
CA GLY A 234 -2.45 9.69 -35.04
C GLY A 234 -2.97 11.02 -34.47
N GLY A 235 -2.94 11.19 -33.14
CA GLY A 235 -3.33 12.41 -32.45
C GLY A 235 -4.05 12.17 -31.13
N VAL A 236 -4.07 13.20 -30.28
CA VAL A 236 -4.63 13.09 -28.92
C VAL A 236 -6.14 12.84 -28.95
N ALA A 237 -6.88 13.59 -29.78
CA ALA A 237 -8.33 13.41 -29.93
C ALA A 237 -8.69 12.01 -30.48
N ALA A 238 -7.88 11.47 -31.40
CA ALA A 238 -8.06 10.13 -31.94
C ALA A 238 -7.82 9.05 -30.87
N ALA A 239 -6.77 9.19 -30.07
CA ALA A 239 -6.50 8.30 -28.93
C ALA A 239 -7.64 8.35 -27.90
N PHE A 240 -8.11 9.55 -27.57
CA PHE A 240 -9.20 9.76 -26.62
C PHE A 240 -10.50 9.10 -27.10
N THR A 241 -10.89 9.38 -28.35
CA THR A 241 -12.09 8.79 -28.96
C THR A 241 -12.03 7.26 -29.00
N ALA A 242 -10.86 6.70 -29.33
CA ALA A 242 -10.67 5.25 -29.36
C ALA A 242 -10.89 4.62 -27.98
N VAL A 243 -10.28 5.17 -26.93
CA VAL A 243 -10.48 4.69 -25.55
C VAL A 243 -11.94 4.83 -25.12
N ARG A 244 -12.56 5.97 -25.38
CA ARG A 244 -13.94 6.24 -24.96
C ARG A 244 -14.96 5.31 -25.65
N ASN A 245 -14.72 4.94 -26.90
CA ASN A 245 -15.56 4.02 -27.65
C ASN A 245 -15.41 2.56 -27.18
N GLU A 246 -14.18 2.12 -26.91
CA GLU A 246 -13.91 0.75 -26.49
C GLU A 246 -14.29 0.51 -25.02
N PHE A 247 -14.03 1.50 -24.15
CA PHE A 247 -14.25 1.41 -22.70
C PHE A 247 -15.14 2.56 -22.20
N PRO A 248 -16.45 2.54 -22.55
CA PRO A 248 -17.37 3.56 -22.08
C PRO A 248 -17.47 3.53 -20.55
N GLY A 249 -17.25 4.69 -19.92
CA GLY A 249 -17.31 4.84 -18.45
C GLY A 249 -15.97 4.68 -17.73
N LEU A 250 -14.88 4.29 -18.40
CA LEU A 250 -13.54 4.32 -17.82
C LEU A 250 -13.04 5.76 -17.73
N ALA A 251 -12.46 6.15 -16.59
CA ALA A 251 -11.82 7.46 -16.44
C ALA A 251 -10.64 7.58 -17.42
N ILE A 252 -10.52 8.73 -18.09
CA ILE A 252 -9.46 8.98 -19.05
C ILE A 252 -8.60 10.14 -18.57
N GLU A 253 -7.34 9.82 -18.32
CA GLU A 253 -6.27 10.75 -18.06
C GLU A 253 -5.42 10.96 -19.32
N VAL A 254 -5.00 12.20 -19.58
CA VAL A 254 -4.14 12.53 -20.71
C VAL A 254 -2.90 13.28 -20.23
N GLU A 255 -1.74 12.79 -20.64
CA GLU A 255 -0.45 13.44 -20.40
C GLU A 255 -0.15 14.48 -21.47
N VAL A 256 0.24 15.68 -21.03
CA VAL A 256 0.62 16.80 -21.89
C VAL A 256 1.99 17.34 -21.50
N ASP A 257 2.78 17.71 -22.51
CA ASP A 257 4.10 18.32 -22.36
C ASP A 257 4.09 19.81 -22.76
N ARG A 258 3.00 20.29 -23.37
CA ARG A 258 2.83 21.71 -23.75
C ARG A 258 1.40 22.20 -23.54
N ILE A 259 1.28 23.48 -23.21
CA ILE A 259 0.00 24.11 -22.89
C ILE A 259 -0.98 24.14 -24.07
N ASP A 260 -0.49 24.17 -25.31
CA ASP A 260 -1.33 24.16 -26.52
C ASP A 260 -2.08 22.84 -26.73
N GLN A 261 -1.67 21.77 -26.04
CA GLN A 261 -2.37 20.46 -26.09
C GLN A 261 -3.61 20.43 -25.19
N ILE A 262 -3.70 21.31 -24.18
CA ILE A 262 -4.79 21.30 -23.19
C ILE A 262 -6.16 21.62 -23.82
N PRO A 263 -6.35 22.67 -24.64
CA PRO A 263 -7.67 23.01 -25.16
C PRO A 263 -8.33 21.89 -26.00
N PRO A 264 -7.63 21.20 -26.91
CA PRO A 264 -8.19 20.03 -27.61
C PRO A 264 -8.64 18.92 -26.65
N ILE A 265 -7.84 18.61 -25.64
CA ILE A 265 -8.13 17.54 -24.67
C ILE A 265 -9.35 17.89 -23.80
N LEU A 266 -9.45 19.14 -23.38
CA LEU A 266 -10.60 19.64 -22.63
C LEU A 266 -11.89 19.61 -23.46
N ALA A 267 -11.81 19.86 -24.77
CA ALA A 267 -12.97 19.80 -25.66
C ALA A 267 -13.52 18.38 -25.82
N GLU A 268 -12.66 17.36 -25.72
CA GLU A 268 -13.03 15.95 -25.76
C GLU A 268 -13.57 15.43 -24.40
N GLY A 269 -13.42 16.21 -23.33
CA GLY A 269 -13.95 15.87 -22.00
C GLY A 269 -13.04 14.93 -21.20
N ALA A 270 -11.73 15.17 -21.20
CA ALA A 270 -10.83 14.47 -20.29
C ALA A 270 -11.14 14.75 -18.82
N ASP A 271 -11.09 13.70 -18.00
CA ASP A 271 -11.42 13.75 -16.58
C ASP A 271 -10.24 14.35 -15.77
N LEU A 272 -9.01 13.98 -16.17
CA LEU A 272 -7.76 14.38 -15.54
C LEU A 272 -6.70 14.70 -16.62
N ILE A 273 -5.92 15.76 -16.40
CA ILE A 273 -4.81 16.15 -17.26
C ILE A 273 -3.52 16.13 -16.45
N LEU A 274 -2.55 15.34 -16.91
CA LEU A 274 -1.23 15.24 -16.31
C LEU A 274 -0.28 16.21 -17.01
N LEU A 275 0.23 17.18 -16.28
CA LEU A 275 1.17 18.21 -16.72
C LEU A 275 2.60 17.68 -16.53
N ASP A 276 3.20 17.15 -17.60
CA ASP A 276 4.54 16.57 -17.52
C ASP A 276 5.62 17.66 -17.59
N ASN A 277 6.40 17.78 -16.52
CA ASN A 277 7.56 18.66 -16.42
C ASN A 277 7.26 20.17 -16.58
N PHE A 278 6.03 20.62 -16.40
CA PHE A 278 5.65 22.04 -16.40
C PHE A 278 6.34 22.78 -15.24
N THR A 279 6.73 24.05 -15.44
CA THR A 279 7.15 24.92 -14.32
C THR A 279 5.94 25.39 -13.50
N PRO A 280 6.13 25.95 -12.29
CA PRO A 280 5.02 26.52 -11.53
C PRO A 280 4.26 27.63 -12.27
N GLU A 281 4.93 28.42 -13.10
CA GLU A 281 4.30 29.46 -13.93
C GLU A 281 3.39 28.84 -14.99
N GLN A 282 3.89 27.83 -15.72
CA GLN A 282 3.10 27.11 -16.72
C GLN A 282 1.95 26.35 -16.08
N THR A 283 2.15 25.80 -14.88
CA THR A 283 1.11 25.10 -14.12
C THR A 283 -0.01 26.07 -13.74
N ARG A 284 0.31 27.28 -13.29
CA ARG A 284 -0.69 28.33 -13.02
C ARG A 284 -1.47 28.71 -14.27
N GLU A 285 -0.79 28.88 -15.40
CA GLU A 285 -1.43 29.15 -16.69
C GLU A 285 -2.38 28.01 -17.10
N ALA A 286 -1.97 26.75 -16.89
CA ALA A 286 -2.80 25.58 -17.14
C ALA A 286 -4.04 25.53 -16.21
N VAL A 287 -3.88 25.84 -14.92
CA VAL A 287 -5.00 25.91 -13.95
C VAL A 287 -6.02 26.97 -14.38
N GLU A 288 -5.56 28.17 -14.78
CA GLU A 288 -6.42 29.24 -15.29
C GLU A 288 -7.13 28.83 -16.58
N LEU A 289 -6.43 28.17 -17.50
CA LEU A 289 -6.97 27.70 -18.78
C LEU A 289 -8.04 26.61 -18.59
N VAL A 290 -7.80 25.66 -17.69
CA VAL A 290 -8.71 24.54 -17.41
C VAL A 290 -9.97 25.04 -16.71
N ALA A 291 -9.83 26.02 -15.80
CA ALA A 291 -10.93 26.67 -15.10
C ALA A 291 -11.92 25.66 -14.45
N GLY A 292 -11.38 24.60 -13.84
CA GLY A 292 -12.15 23.56 -13.13
C GLY A 292 -12.92 22.58 -14.02
N ARG A 293 -12.69 22.57 -15.35
CA ARG A 293 -13.34 21.63 -16.28
C ARG A 293 -12.77 20.20 -16.25
N ALA A 294 -11.55 20.05 -15.75
CA ALA A 294 -10.86 18.79 -15.53
C ALA A 294 -9.99 18.94 -14.28
N MET A 295 -9.64 17.82 -13.66
CA MET A 295 -8.61 17.80 -12.62
C MET A 295 -7.23 17.97 -13.26
N LEU A 296 -6.28 18.52 -12.51
CA LEU A 296 -4.89 18.68 -12.93
C LEU A 296 -3.94 17.95 -11.99
N GLU A 297 -2.99 17.24 -12.57
CA GLU A 297 -1.92 16.56 -11.87
C GLU A 297 -0.57 17.06 -12.39
N SER A 298 0.30 17.57 -11.51
CA SER A 298 1.68 17.89 -11.87
C SER A 298 2.56 16.65 -11.66
N SER A 299 3.43 16.39 -12.64
CA SER A 299 4.40 15.30 -12.59
C SER A 299 5.76 15.76 -13.11
N GLY A 300 6.83 15.12 -12.60
CA GLY A 300 8.20 15.36 -13.05
C GLY A 300 8.91 16.47 -12.27
N ARG A 301 10.14 16.19 -11.82
CA ARG A 301 11.02 17.13 -11.09
C ARG A 301 10.40 17.76 -9.83
N LEU A 302 9.44 17.07 -9.23
CA LEU A 302 8.85 17.45 -7.93
C LEU A 302 9.82 17.09 -6.79
N THR A 303 9.99 18.01 -5.86
CA THR A 303 10.76 17.84 -4.62
C THR A 303 9.97 18.43 -3.45
N LEU A 304 10.27 18.02 -2.21
CA LEU A 304 9.64 18.63 -1.03
C LEU A 304 9.81 20.16 -1.02
N ASP A 305 10.99 20.66 -1.41
CA ASP A 305 11.30 22.09 -1.45
C ASP A 305 10.40 22.89 -2.40
N ASN A 306 9.95 22.28 -3.51
CA ASN A 306 9.10 22.96 -4.50
C ASN A 306 7.61 22.57 -4.39
N ALA A 307 7.26 21.56 -3.59
CA ALA A 307 5.91 21.03 -3.47
C ALA A 307 4.88 22.12 -3.16
N ARG A 308 5.19 22.97 -2.18
CA ARG A 308 4.33 24.09 -1.78
C ARG A 308 4.08 25.09 -2.92
N THR A 309 5.12 25.40 -3.70
CA THR A 309 5.01 26.31 -4.84
C THR A 309 4.09 25.76 -5.92
N TYR A 310 4.14 24.45 -6.21
CA TYR A 310 3.19 23.81 -7.12
C TYR A 310 1.78 23.81 -6.54
N ALA A 311 1.62 23.48 -5.26
CA ALA A 311 0.30 23.45 -4.60
C ALA A 311 -0.43 24.81 -4.68
N GLU A 312 0.32 25.91 -4.49
CA GLU A 312 -0.20 27.28 -4.58
C GLU A 312 -0.61 27.71 -6.00
N THR A 313 -0.26 26.94 -7.03
CA THR A 313 -0.81 27.18 -8.38
C THR A 313 -2.28 26.79 -8.48
N GLY A 314 -2.77 25.95 -7.56
CA GLY A 314 -4.13 25.41 -7.60
C GLY A 314 -4.27 24.10 -8.40
N VAL A 315 -3.18 23.37 -8.60
CA VAL A 315 -3.21 21.98 -9.11
C VAL A 315 -3.90 21.05 -8.09
N ASP A 316 -4.54 19.98 -8.55
CA ASP A 316 -5.25 19.05 -7.66
C ASP A 316 -4.30 17.98 -7.09
N TYR A 317 -3.35 17.50 -7.89
CA TYR A 317 -2.44 16.43 -7.49
C TYR A 317 -0.97 16.71 -7.78
N LEU A 318 -0.09 16.20 -6.92
CA LEU A 318 1.33 16.05 -7.17
C LEU A 318 1.69 14.57 -7.26
N ALA A 319 2.02 14.07 -8.46
CA ALA A 319 2.40 12.67 -8.67
C ALA A 319 3.89 12.45 -8.40
N VAL A 320 4.20 11.81 -7.28
CA VAL A 320 5.57 11.64 -6.79
C VAL A 320 5.96 10.17 -6.80
N GLY A 321 6.72 9.76 -7.82
CA GLY A 321 7.22 8.38 -7.92
C GLY A 321 8.12 8.00 -6.75
N ALA A 322 8.92 8.95 -6.26
CA ALA A 322 9.92 8.71 -5.22
C ALA A 322 9.34 8.19 -3.90
N LEU A 323 8.03 8.40 -3.65
CA LEU A 323 7.32 7.86 -2.49
C LEU A 323 7.39 6.33 -2.40
N THR A 324 7.56 5.62 -3.52
CA THR A 324 7.51 4.15 -3.54
C THR A 324 8.84 3.53 -3.96
N HIS A 325 9.46 4.01 -5.05
CA HIS A 325 10.74 3.45 -5.52
C HIS A 325 11.99 3.96 -4.76
N SER A 326 11.90 5.03 -3.97
CA SER A 326 13.08 5.66 -3.36
C SER A 326 12.89 6.16 -1.93
N SER A 327 11.80 5.79 -1.25
CA SER A 327 11.66 6.13 0.16
C SER A 327 12.73 5.41 0.99
N PRO A 328 13.43 6.12 1.90
CA PRO A 328 14.23 5.47 2.92
C PRO A 328 13.32 4.62 3.82
N ILE A 329 13.86 3.56 4.40
CA ILE A 329 13.16 2.79 5.43
C ILE A 329 13.04 3.62 6.72
N LEU A 330 12.04 3.33 7.55
CA LEU A 330 12.00 3.78 8.94
C LEU A 330 12.70 2.72 9.80
N ASP A 331 13.71 3.10 10.58
CA ASP A 331 14.41 2.14 11.44
C ASP A 331 13.54 1.69 12.62
N ILE A 332 13.22 0.40 12.66
CA ILE A 332 12.43 -0.27 13.69
C ILE A 332 13.20 -1.54 14.08
N GLY A 333 13.36 -1.76 15.39
CA GLY A 333 13.99 -2.96 15.92
C GLY A 333 13.00 -3.83 16.67
N LEU A 334 13.38 -5.09 16.88
CA LEU A 334 12.73 -5.99 17.83
C LEU A 334 13.67 -6.17 19.02
N ASP A 335 13.18 -5.89 20.24
CA ASP A 335 13.92 -6.11 21.48
C ASP A 335 13.18 -7.14 22.34
N LEU A 336 13.85 -8.21 22.76
CA LEU A 336 13.29 -9.12 23.76
C LEU A 336 13.27 -8.44 25.13
N ARG A 337 12.17 -8.61 25.87
CA ARG A 337 12.10 -8.19 27.27
C ARG A 337 12.99 -9.10 28.12
N GLU A 338 13.80 -8.49 28.98
CA GLU A 338 14.52 -9.24 30.02
C GLU A 338 13.52 -9.77 31.05
N ASP A 339 13.69 -11.02 31.49
CA ASP A 339 12.96 -11.54 32.63
C ASP A 339 13.38 -10.75 33.88
N GLU A 340 12.47 -9.99 34.49
CA GLU A 340 12.71 -9.26 35.76
C GLU A 340 12.89 -10.21 36.98
N GLY A 341 13.31 -11.45 36.79
CA GLY A 341 13.14 -12.54 37.74
C GLY A 341 14.32 -13.47 38.03
N GLN A 342 15.58 -13.13 37.67
CA GLN A 342 16.74 -14.00 37.99
C GLN A 342 18.01 -13.33 38.53
N ASP A 343 17.99 -12.03 38.87
CA ASP A 343 19.16 -11.34 39.48
C ASP A 343 19.03 -11.07 40.99
N ALA A 344 18.01 -11.61 41.67
CA ALA A 344 17.79 -11.38 43.10
C ALA A 344 18.42 -12.43 44.05
N ASP A 345 19.08 -13.48 43.56
CA ASP A 345 19.65 -14.55 44.40
C ASP A 345 21.03 -15.01 43.90
N LEU A 346 21.99 -14.09 43.86
CA LEU A 346 23.40 -14.46 44.03
C LEU A 346 23.79 -14.19 45.48
N PRO A 347 24.04 -15.23 46.31
CA PRO A 347 24.58 -14.99 47.64
C PRO A 347 25.99 -14.38 47.50
N GLU A 348 26.19 -13.21 48.09
CA GLU A 348 27.52 -12.66 48.35
C GLU A 348 28.30 -13.66 49.22
N ASP A 349 29.13 -14.49 48.58
CA ASP A 349 30.04 -15.38 49.29
C ASP A 349 31.32 -14.61 49.67
N ARG A 350 31.73 -14.85 50.91
CA ARG A 350 32.76 -14.13 51.69
C ARG A 350 34.20 -14.36 51.23
#